data_AF-D3DDE6-F1
#
_entry.id   AF-D3DDE6-F1
#
_cell.length_a   1.000
_cell.length_b   1.000
_cell.length_c   1.000
_cell.angle_alpha   90.00
_cell.angle_beta   90.00
_cell.angle_gamma   90.00
#
_symmetry.space_group_name_H-M   'P 1'
#
loop_
_entity.id
_entity.type
_entity.pdbx_description
1 polymer ?
#
loop_
_entity_poly.entity_id
_entity_poly.type
_entity_poly.pdbx_seq_one_letter_code
_entity_poly.pdbx_strand_id
1 'polypeptide(L)'
;MSLRWKLLALGSGIVVIVVGLGALAAYHDRHGMWPWQDAPDRLSWCGRDYLRGTTRLTWAEASRRVSDGFRVEWVGEPIPSRRPGELFAELPTDRPSGAPPDYAYAAGRASVCTVLLYLRVEEDEYIPYSLSGST
;
A
#
# COMPACT_ATOMS: atom_id res chain seq x y z
N MET A 1 -13.24 -47.28 19.02
CA MET A 1 -12.32 -46.16 18.71
C MET A 1 -12.26 -45.22 19.91
N SER A 2 -11.08 -45.08 20.51
CA SER A 2 -10.84 -44.51 21.85
C SER A 2 -11.02 -42.98 21.90
N LEU A 3 -11.76 -42.50 22.92
CA LEU A 3 -12.05 -41.08 23.22
C LEU A 3 -10.76 -40.23 23.37
N ARG A 4 -9.63 -40.86 23.72
CA ARG A 4 -8.32 -40.21 23.90
C ARG A 4 -7.72 -39.71 22.59
N TRP A 5 -8.01 -40.37 21.47
CA TRP A 5 -7.58 -39.92 20.13
C TRP A 5 -8.36 -38.68 19.66
N LYS A 6 -9.65 -38.59 19.98
CA LYS A 6 -10.47 -37.41 19.66
C LYS A 6 -9.99 -36.18 20.44
N LEU A 7 -9.61 -36.34 21.71
CA LEU A 7 -9.10 -35.25 22.56
C LEU A 7 -7.71 -34.76 22.12
N LEU A 8 -6.81 -35.66 21.70
CA LEU A 8 -5.50 -35.29 21.15
C LEU A 8 -5.64 -34.57 19.80
N ALA A 9 -6.55 -35.02 18.93
CA ALA A 9 -6.84 -34.36 17.66
C ALA A 9 -7.51 -32.99 17.85
N LEU A 10 -8.40 -32.84 18.84
CA LEU A 10 -9.00 -31.56 19.21
C LEU A 10 -7.96 -30.59 19.78
N GLY A 11 -7.08 -31.08 20.67
CA GLY A 11 -5.99 -30.29 21.24
C GLY A 11 -5.01 -29.79 20.19
N SER A 12 -4.60 -30.65 19.24
CA SER A 12 -3.72 -30.23 18.15
C SER A 12 -4.41 -29.26 17.17
N GLY A 13 -5.70 -29.48 16.88
CA GLY A 13 -6.50 -28.59 16.03
C GLY A 13 -6.60 -27.18 16.60
N ILE A 14 -6.84 -27.04 17.92
CA ILE A 14 -6.90 -25.73 18.59
C ILE A 14 -5.54 -25.03 18.53
N VAL A 15 -4.44 -25.75 18.77
CA VAL A 15 -3.08 -25.16 18.68
C VAL A 15 -2.79 -24.63 17.27
N VAL A 16 -3.15 -25.39 16.23
CA VAL A 16 -2.99 -24.94 14.84
C VAL A 16 -3.82 -23.69 14.55
N ILE A 17 -5.05 -23.61 15.04
CA ILE A 17 -5.91 -22.43 14.86
C ILE A 17 -5.31 -21.21 15.55
N VAL A 18 -4.86 -21.35 16.81
CA VAL A 18 -4.28 -20.23 17.58
C VAL A 18 -3.00 -19.72 16.93
N VAL A 19 -2.11 -20.63 16.49
CA VAL A 19 -0.87 -20.25 15.78
C VAL A 19 -1.19 -19.58 14.44
N GLY A 20 -2.16 -20.11 13.68
CA GLY A 20 -2.59 -19.52 12.42
C GLY A 20 -3.16 -18.11 12.59
N LEU A 21 -4.05 -17.91 13.57
CA LEU A 21 -4.61 -16.59 13.88
C LEU A 21 -3.53 -15.60 14.36
N GLY A 22 -2.59 -16.06 15.19
CA GLY A 22 -1.46 -15.25 15.64
C GLY A 22 -0.56 -14.80 14.49
N ALA A 23 -0.28 -15.67 13.53
CA ALA A 23 0.49 -15.35 12.34
C ALA A 23 -0.24 -14.32 11.44
N LEU A 24 -1.54 -14.48 11.25
CA LEU A 24 -2.36 -13.54 10.48
C LEU A 24 -2.45 -12.16 11.15
N ALA A 25 -2.63 -12.11 12.46
CA ALA A 25 -2.65 -10.86 13.22
C ALA A 25 -1.30 -10.14 13.18
N ALA A 26 -0.19 -10.87 13.34
CA ALA A 26 1.16 -10.29 13.25
C ALA A 26 1.49 -9.79 11.83
N TYR A 27 0.98 -10.46 10.79
CA TYR A 27 1.11 -10.00 9.41
C TYR A 27 0.33 -8.70 9.20
N HIS A 28 -0.93 -8.65 9.65
CA HIS A 28 -1.76 -7.45 9.54
C HIS A 28 -1.18 -6.27 10.31
N ASP A 29 -0.64 -6.49 11.52
CA ASP A 29 -0.01 -5.44 12.33
C ASP A 29 1.21 -4.82 11.63
N ARG A 30 2.04 -5.63 10.96
CA ARG A 30 3.24 -5.15 10.24
C ARG A 30 2.93 -4.49 8.91
N HIS A 31 1.96 -5.00 8.18
CA HIS A 31 1.74 -4.61 6.78
C HIS A 31 0.46 -3.79 6.57
N GLY A 32 -0.36 -3.61 7.61
CA GLY A 32 -1.65 -2.91 7.52
C GLY A 32 -2.62 -3.58 6.55
N MET A 33 -2.45 -4.89 6.31
CA MET A 33 -3.24 -5.65 5.36
C MET A 33 -3.28 -7.14 5.65
N TRP A 34 -4.34 -7.80 5.21
CA TRP A 34 -4.46 -9.25 5.30
C TRP A 34 -3.82 -9.93 4.09
N PRO A 35 -3.26 -11.16 4.23
CA PRO A 35 -2.56 -11.81 3.12
C PRO A 35 -3.45 -12.16 1.92
N TRP A 36 -4.78 -12.12 2.08
CA TRP A 36 -5.75 -12.31 1.01
C TRP A 36 -6.22 -10.99 0.36
N GLN A 37 -5.81 -9.82 0.87
CA GLN A 37 -6.15 -8.53 0.25
C GLN A 37 -5.25 -8.25 -0.95
N ASP A 38 -5.83 -7.66 -1.99
CA ASP A 38 -5.11 -7.31 -3.23
C ASP A 38 -4.26 -6.04 -3.08
N ALA A 39 -4.51 -5.25 -2.03
CA ALA A 39 -3.79 -4.04 -1.69
C ALA A 39 -3.86 -3.83 -0.16
N PRO A 40 -3.12 -2.88 0.43
CA PRO A 40 -3.26 -2.49 1.84
C PRO A 40 -4.17 -1.30 2.07
N ASP A 41 -4.77 -1.17 3.25
CA ASP A 41 -5.69 -0.05 3.52
C ASP A 41 -4.92 1.27 3.75
N ARG A 42 -3.62 1.15 4.06
CA ARG A 42 -2.69 2.26 4.26
C ARG A 42 -1.37 1.99 3.54
N LEU A 43 -0.75 3.04 3.01
CA LEU A 43 0.60 3.03 2.45
C LEU A 43 1.49 4.04 3.14
N SER A 44 2.74 3.69 3.39
CA SER A 44 3.73 4.62 3.92
C SER A 44 4.73 4.97 2.81
N TRP A 45 4.83 6.25 2.48
CA TRP A 45 5.78 6.78 1.50
C TRP A 45 6.26 8.16 1.94
N CYS A 46 7.54 8.48 1.71
CA CYS A 46 8.12 9.76 2.15
C CYS A 46 7.96 10.03 3.67
N GLY A 47 7.92 8.98 4.50
CA GLY A 47 7.68 9.09 5.94
C GLY A 47 6.28 9.55 6.31
N ARG A 48 5.33 9.48 5.37
CA ARG A 48 3.92 9.85 5.54
C ARG A 48 3.01 8.67 5.24
N ASP A 49 1.88 8.63 5.91
CA ASP A 49 0.84 7.63 5.69
C ASP A 49 -0.22 8.15 4.73
N TYR A 50 -0.63 7.28 3.81
CA TYR A 50 -1.66 7.51 2.82
C TYR A 50 -2.76 6.48 2.99
N LEU A 51 -4.01 6.92 2.87
CA LEU A 51 -5.19 6.09 3.01
C LEU A 51 -5.70 5.69 1.64
N ARG A 52 -6.14 4.44 1.52
CA ARG A 52 -6.72 3.92 0.28
C ARG A 52 -8.01 4.67 -0.07
N GLY A 53 -8.13 5.10 -1.32
CA GLY A 53 -9.39 5.54 -1.90
C GLY A 53 -10.36 4.38 -2.17
N THR A 54 -11.64 4.72 -2.37
CA THR A 54 -12.70 3.72 -2.57
C THR A 54 -12.87 3.27 -4.02
N THR A 55 -12.27 3.99 -4.97
CA THR A 55 -12.54 3.82 -6.40
C THR A 55 -11.28 3.43 -7.14
N ARG A 56 -11.35 2.32 -7.89
CA ARG A 56 -10.30 1.91 -8.81
C ARG A 56 -10.40 2.71 -10.10
N LEU A 57 -9.26 3.01 -10.71
CA LEU A 57 -9.13 3.92 -11.84
C LEU A 57 -8.32 3.26 -12.94
N THR A 58 -8.65 3.57 -14.19
CA THR A 58 -7.77 3.34 -15.33
C THR A 58 -6.62 4.33 -15.35
N TRP A 59 -5.53 4.04 -16.07
CA TRP A 59 -4.45 5.01 -16.27
C TRP A 59 -4.97 6.31 -16.88
N ALA A 60 -5.92 6.22 -17.82
CA ALA A 60 -6.54 7.37 -18.45
C ALA A 60 -7.34 8.24 -17.47
N GLU A 61 -7.96 7.65 -16.44
CA GLU A 61 -8.66 8.38 -15.38
C GLU A 61 -7.68 8.97 -14.35
N ALA A 62 -6.67 8.20 -13.93
CA ALA A 62 -5.63 8.67 -13.04
C ALA A 62 -4.88 9.87 -13.64
N SER A 63 -4.47 9.77 -14.91
CA SER A 63 -3.78 10.83 -15.65
C SER A 63 -4.60 12.11 -15.78
N ARG A 64 -5.93 12.00 -15.87
CA ARG A 64 -6.83 13.16 -15.94
C ARG A 64 -7.02 13.88 -14.60
N ARG A 65 -6.66 13.24 -13.49
CA ARG A 65 -6.73 13.83 -12.14
C ARG A 65 -5.43 14.48 -11.70
N VAL A 66 -4.37 14.33 -12.50
CA VAL A 66 -3.09 14.97 -12.25
C VAL A 66 -3.27 16.48 -12.33
N SER A 67 -2.80 17.17 -11.30
CA SER A 67 -2.86 18.62 -11.19
C SER A 67 -1.97 19.28 -12.24
N ASP A 68 -2.35 20.46 -12.70
CA ASP A 68 -1.51 21.26 -13.60
C ASP A 68 -0.12 21.51 -12.99
N GLY A 69 0.94 21.23 -13.76
CA GLY A 69 2.32 21.32 -13.28
C GLY A 69 2.82 20.09 -12.51
N PHE A 70 2.06 18.99 -12.51
CA PHE A 70 2.46 17.71 -11.96
C PHE A 70 2.49 16.61 -13.03
N ARG A 71 3.21 15.52 -12.73
CA ARG A 71 3.28 14.30 -13.54
C ARG A 71 3.22 13.09 -12.62
N VAL A 72 2.72 11.96 -13.14
CA VAL A 72 2.75 10.69 -12.42
C VAL A 72 4.03 9.96 -12.78
N GLU A 73 4.83 9.63 -11.76
CA GLU A 73 6.11 8.95 -11.92
C GLU A 73 6.13 7.69 -11.06
N TRP A 74 6.78 6.63 -11.57
CA TRP A 74 7.05 5.42 -10.79
C TRP A 74 8.06 5.73 -9.67
N VAL A 75 7.73 5.39 -8.42
CA VAL A 75 8.53 5.77 -7.24
C VAL A 75 8.96 4.61 -6.35
N GLY A 76 8.72 3.37 -6.76
CA GLY A 76 9.34 2.22 -6.10
C GLY A 76 8.56 0.91 -6.07
N GLU A 77 9.21 -0.03 -5.38
CA GLU A 77 9.01 -1.48 -5.35
C GLU A 77 7.87 -1.98 -4.44
N PRO A 78 7.47 -3.26 -4.58
CA PRO A 78 6.09 -3.65 -4.39
C PRO A 78 5.66 -3.73 -2.94
N ILE A 79 4.48 -3.17 -2.72
CA ILE A 79 3.77 -3.30 -1.46
C ILE A 79 3.43 -4.78 -1.25
N PRO A 80 3.82 -5.37 -0.11
CA PRO A 80 3.64 -6.79 0.16
C PRO A 80 2.15 -7.10 0.19
N SER A 81 1.64 -7.59 -0.93
CA SER A 81 0.23 -7.86 -1.15
C SER A 81 0.06 -9.14 -1.97
N ARG A 82 -1.19 -9.62 -2.12
CA ARG A 82 -1.48 -10.83 -2.89
C ARG A 82 -0.93 -10.74 -4.32
N ARG A 83 -0.86 -9.53 -4.88
CA ARG A 83 -0.18 -9.22 -6.14
C ARG A 83 0.76 -8.04 -5.93
N PRO A 84 2.09 -8.21 -6.02
CA PRO A 84 3.02 -7.10 -5.87
C PRO A 84 2.69 -5.99 -6.87
N GLY A 85 2.22 -4.85 -6.35
CA GLY A 85 1.82 -3.69 -7.14
C GLY A 85 2.93 -2.65 -7.27
N GLU A 86 2.93 -1.90 -8.36
CA GLU A 86 3.86 -0.78 -8.56
C GLU A 86 3.28 0.51 -7.98
N LEU A 87 4.10 1.29 -7.28
CA LEU A 87 3.68 2.56 -6.70
C LEU A 87 4.10 3.73 -7.58
N PHE A 88 3.13 4.59 -7.87
CA PHE A 88 3.32 5.83 -8.62
C PHE A 88 2.96 7.03 -7.75
N ALA A 89 3.66 8.15 -7.94
CA ALA A 89 3.42 9.40 -7.22
C ALA A 89 3.16 10.55 -8.19
N GLU A 90 2.25 11.44 -7.81
CA GLU A 90 2.04 12.71 -8.49
C GLU A 90 3.10 13.73 -8.03
N LEU A 91 4.10 14.01 -8.87
CA LEU A 91 5.25 14.85 -8.54
C LEU A 91 5.29 16.11 -9.40
N PRO A 92 5.82 17.25 -8.89
CA PRO A 92 6.00 18.45 -9.68
C PRO A 92 6.83 18.20 -10.95
N THR A 93 6.42 18.78 -12.09
CA THR A 93 7.11 18.58 -13.37
C THR A 93 8.54 19.12 -13.40
N ASP A 94 8.88 20.06 -12.53
CA ASP A 94 10.22 20.65 -12.43
C ASP A 94 11.17 19.84 -11.54
N ARG A 95 10.66 18.82 -10.84
CA ARG A 95 11.49 17.88 -10.07
C ARG A 95 12.27 16.97 -11.02
N PRO A 96 13.57 16.72 -10.78
CA PRO A 96 14.32 15.73 -11.56
C PRO A 96 13.74 14.32 -11.39
N SER A 97 13.66 13.54 -12.47
CA SER A 97 13.24 12.13 -12.41
C SER A 97 14.17 11.31 -11.52
N GLY A 98 13.61 10.39 -10.74
CA GLY A 98 14.37 9.55 -9.80
C GLY A 98 14.97 10.29 -8.59
N ALA A 99 14.69 11.59 -8.43
CA ALA A 99 15.12 12.31 -7.23
C ALA A 99 14.48 11.68 -5.97
N PRO A 100 15.20 11.59 -4.84
CA PRO A 100 14.69 10.99 -3.62
C PRO A 100 13.55 11.83 -3.02
N PRO A 101 12.55 11.27 -2.32
CA PRO A 101 11.33 11.99 -1.89
C PRO A 101 11.60 13.32 -1.19
N ASP A 102 12.68 13.41 -0.42
CA ASP A 102 13.20 14.56 0.32
C ASP A 102 13.98 15.59 -0.51
N TYR A 103 14.14 15.39 -1.83
CA TYR A 103 14.83 16.31 -2.74
C TYR A 103 14.36 17.77 -2.59
N ALA A 104 13.06 17.98 -2.40
CA ALA A 104 12.50 19.31 -2.18
C ALA A 104 13.14 19.98 -0.96
N TYR A 105 13.33 19.25 0.14
CA TYR A 105 13.99 19.76 1.35
C TYR A 105 15.46 20.12 1.11
N ALA A 106 16.20 19.23 0.44
CA ALA A 106 17.60 19.49 0.06
C ALA A 106 17.75 20.70 -0.87
N ALA A 107 16.75 20.97 -1.71
CA ALA A 107 16.69 22.12 -2.60
C ALA A 107 16.16 23.41 -1.93
N GLY A 108 15.98 23.42 -0.60
CA GLY A 108 15.47 24.58 0.15
C GLY A 108 13.98 24.87 -0.09
N ARG A 109 13.23 23.89 -0.59
CA ARG A 109 11.77 23.94 -0.76
C ARG A 109 11.12 23.16 0.39
N ALA A 110 9.90 23.53 0.78
CA ALA A 110 9.13 22.71 1.70
C ALA A 110 9.05 21.28 1.13
N SER A 111 9.30 20.26 1.95
CA SER A 111 9.26 18.85 1.53
C SER A 111 7.87 18.50 1.03
N VAL A 112 7.67 18.48 -0.28
CA VAL A 112 6.37 18.10 -0.86
C VAL A 112 6.40 16.60 -1.11
N CYS A 113 6.22 15.81 -0.05
CA CYS A 113 5.63 14.50 -0.27
C CYS A 113 4.31 14.75 -1.03
N THR A 114 4.04 14.01 -2.10
CA THR A 114 2.83 14.20 -2.88
C THR A 114 1.58 14.05 -2.03
N VAL A 115 0.48 14.68 -2.42
CA VAL A 115 -0.82 14.44 -1.79
C VAL A 115 -1.42 13.12 -2.28
N LEU A 116 -1.04 12.65 -3.48
CA LEU A 116 -1.69 11.56 -4.17
C LEU A 116 -0.69 10.52 -4.71
N LEU A 117 -0.90 9.27 -4.32
CA LEU A 117 -0.21 8.11 -4.84
C LEU A 117 -1.20 7.24 -5.62
N TYR A 118 -0.69 6.44 -6.54
CA TYR A 118 -1.45 5.45 -7.29
C TYR A 118 -0.75 4.10 -7.20
N LEU A 119 -1.45 3.11 -6.67
CA LEU A 119 -0.99 1.72 -6.64
C LEU A 119 -1.54 0.98 -7.85
N ARG A 120 -0.68 0.53 -8.76
CA ARG A 120 -1.08 -0.33 -9.87
C ARG A 120 -1.31 -1.75 -9.36
N VAL A 121 -2.55 -2.24 -9.48
CA VAL A 121 -2.96 -3.60 -9.05
C VAL A 121 -3.16 -4.56 -10.23
N GLU A 122 -3.46 -4.03 -11.41
CA GLU A 122 -3.50 -4.74 -12.71
C GLU A 122 -2.91 -3.85 -13.82
N GLU A 123 -2.79 -4.37 -15.05
CA GLU A 123 -2.10 -3.68 -16.16
C GLU A 123 -2.61 -2.25 -16.42
N ASP A 124 -3.92 -2.03 -16.31
CA ASP A 124 -4.57 -0.72 -16.44
C ASP A 124 -5.50 -0.41 -15.25
N GLU A 125 -5.18 -0.92 -14.05
CA GLU A 125 -6.00 -0.70 -12.86
C GLU A 125 -5.18 -0.15 -11.70
N TYR A 126 -5.60 1.02 -11.21
CA TYR A 126 -4.90 1.82 -10.22
C TYR A 126 -5.82 2.14 -9.05
N ILE A 127 -5.29 2.03 -7.83
CA ILE A 127 -5.98 2.46 -6.62
C ILE A 127 -5.33 3.76 -6.16
N PRO A 128 -6.08 4.88 -6.05
CA PRO A 128 -5.56 6.12 -5.51
C PRO A 128 -5.39 6.02 -4.00
N TYR A 129 -4.35 6.65 -3.48
CA TYR A 129 -4.05 6.76 -2.06
C TYR A 129 -3.78 8.23 -1.73
N SER A 130 -4.55 8.80 -0.80
CA SER A 130 -4.43 10.21 -0.41
C SER A 130 -3.75 10.34 0.94
N LEU A 131 -2.96 11.40 1.11
CA LEU A 131 -2.28 11.70 2.37
C LEU A 131 -3.27 11.74 3.55
N SER A 132 -2.97 11.00 4.62
CA SER A 132 -3.81 10.98 5.82
C SER A 132 -3.97 12.40 6.39
N GLY A 133 -5.20 12.86 6.53
CA GLY A 133 -5.54 14.21 7.01
C GLY A 133 -5.65 15.30 5.93
N SER A 134 -5.58 14.96 4.64
CA SER A 134 -5.78 15.92 3.53
C SER A 134 -7.25 16.03 3.07
N THR A 135 -8.21 15.71 3.94
CA THR A 135 -9.66 15.76 3.63
C THR A 135 -10.27 17.05 4.12
#